data_AF-A0A1V5GNV2-F1
#
_entry.id   AF-A0A1V5GNV2-F1
#
_cell.length_a   1.000
_cell.length_b   1.000
_cell.length_c   1.000
_cell.angle_alpha   90.00
_cell.angle_beta   90.00
_cell.angle_gamma   90.00
#
_symmetry.space_group_name_H-M   'P 1'
#
loop_
_entity.id
_entity.type
_entity.pdbx_description
1 polymer ?
#
loop_
_entity_poly.entity_id
_entity_poly.type
_entity_poly.pdbx_seq_one_letter_code
_entity_poly.pdbx_strand_id
1 'polypeptide(L)'
;MNYYESMQALIGNTPLVRLGNTVREEGVNVFAKLELYNPSGSVKDRTGLYMINDAEQRGLLKQGGTIVEATAGNTGLGIAFAALNRGYRIIFVVPTKFSAEKQSLLRALGAEVINTPRELGMLGAVAKAEELKAQIPDSISLEQFKNQSNPLAHYETTGKEIYEALDGKIDYVVAGAGSGGTYTGILRYIKERVPSAKGVLADPVGSTMGGGEHSDYNIEGIGNDFIAETMDMSLVDQVIKVNDTEAFETARLLAAKEGVIAGSSSGAAMAAV
;
A
#
# COMPACT_ATOMS: atom_id res chain seq x y z
N MET A 1 16.83 -9.31 21.75
CA MET A 1 16.41 -7.92 21.50
C MET A 1 17.47 -7.29 20.63
N ASN A 2 17.11 -6.80 19.45
CA ASN A 2 18.04 -6.10 18.56
C ASN A 2 18.00 -4.60 18.86
N TYR A 3 19.13 -3.92 18.67
CA TYR A 3 19.23 -2.48 18.80
C TYR A 3 19.10 -1.82 17.42
N TYR A 4 18.33 -0.74 17.33
CA TYR A 4 18.08 0.01 16.10
C TYR A 4 18.29 1.51 16.38
N GLU A 5 18.97 2.19 15.46
CA GLU A 5 19.26 3.64 15.55
C GLU A 5 18.03 4.52 15.29
N SER A 6 17.01 3.99 14.60
CA SER A 6 15.82 4.75 14.24
C SER A 6 14.59 3.85 14.06
N MET A 7 13.40 4.45 14.19
CA MET A 7 12.13 3.78 13.92
C MET A 7 11.97 3.39 12.45
N GLN A 8 12.59 4.14 11.52
CA GLN A 8 12.58 3.85 10.10
C GLN A 8 13.38 2.59 9.75
N ALA A 9 14.37 2.20 10.58
CA ALA A 9 15.11 0.95 10.41
C ALA A 9 14.25 -0.31 10.68
N LEU A 10 13.05 -0.14 11.25
CA LEU A 10 12.06 -1.21 11.45
C LEU A 10 11.11 -1.37 10.25
N ILE A 11 11.22 -0.55 9.21
CA ILE A 11 10.43 -0.72 8.00
C ILE A 11 10.87 -2.00 7.29
N GLY A 12 9.90 -2.85 6.99
CA GLY A 12 10.10 -4.14 6.35
C GLY A 12 10.50 -5.26 7.30
N ASN A 13 11.05 -6.35 6.76
CA ASN A 13 11.33 -7.59 7.50
C ASN A 13 10.13 -8.06 8.35
N THR A 14 8.92 -7.85 7.83
CA THR A 14 7.68 -8.16 8.52
C THR A 14 7.47 -9.68 8.60
N PRO A 15 6.74 -10.19 9.61
CA PRO A 15 6.50 -11.63 9.74
C PRO A 15 5.72 -12.21 8.55
N LEU A 16 6.05 -13.45 8.19
CA LEU A 16 5.25 -14.30 7.32
C LEU A 16 4.65 -15.41 8.19
N VAL A 17 3.31 -15.47 8.27
CA VAL A 17 2.61 -16.37 9.20
C VAL A 17 1.73 -17.34 8.42
N ARG A 18 1.86 -18.64 8.70
CA ARG A 18 0.99 -19.68 8.14
C ARG A 18 -0.41 -19.58 8.77
N LEU A 19 -1.45 -19.55 7.94
CA LEU A 19 -2.85 -19.48 8.35
C LEU A 19 -3.46 -20.90 8.38
N GLY A 20 -3.38 -21.58 9.52
CA GLY A 20 -3.81 -22.99 9.66
C GLY A 20 -5.24 -23.18 10.21
N ASN A 21 -5.91 -22.12 10.64
CA ASN A 21 -7.24 -22.17 11.24
C ASN A 21 -8.33 -21.59 10.34
N THR A 22 -7.95 -20.77 9.36
CA THR A 22 -8.86 -20.22 8.34
C THR A 22 -8.98 -21.13 7.12
N VAL A 23 -7.86 -21.67 6.62
CA VAL A 23 -7.83 -22.61 5.48
C VAL A 23 -7.24 -23.94 5.96
N ARG A 24 -7.99 -25.03 5.76
CA ARG A 24 -7.65 -26.38 6.28
C ARG A 24 -7.61 -27.46 5.20
N GLU A 25 -7.48 -27.05 3.94
CA GLU A 25 -7.37 -28.00 2.85
C GLU A 25 -6.04 -28.75 2.91
N GLU A 26 -6.11 -30.08 2.83
CA GLU A 26 -4.93 -30.93 2.91
C GLU A 26 -4.00 -30.69 1.71
N GLY A 27 -2.70 -30.52 1.98
CA GLY A 27 -1.71 -30.21 0.94
C GLY A 27 -1.62 -28.74 0.54
N VAL A 28 -2.52 -27.87 1.02
CA VAL A 28 -2.49 -26.44 0.75
C VAL A 28 -1.90 -25.69 1.93
N ASN A 29 -0.94 -24.79 1.66
CA ASN A 29 -0.36 -23.91 2.67
C ASN A 29 -0.63 -22.45 2.32
N VAL A 30 -1.35 -21.75 3.19
CA VAL A 30 -1.60 -20.31 3.05
C VAL A 30 -0.73 -19.56 4.03
N PHE A 31 -0.03 -18.52 3.55
CA PHE A 31 0.82 -17.66 4.37
C PHE A 31 0.42 -16.20 4.18
N ALA A 32 0.29 -15.47 5.28
CA ALA A 32 0.04 -14.03 5.29
C ALA A 32 1.34 -13.26 5.57
N LYS A 33 1.75 -12.40 4.63
CA LYS A 33 2.83 -11.43 4.85
C LYS A 33 2.26 -10.23 5.61
N LEU A 34 2.59 -10.12 6.89
CA LEU A 34 1.91 -9.21 7.82
C LEU A 34 2.45 -7.78 7.75
N GLU A 35 2.18 -7.10 6.63
CA GLU A 35 2.60 -5.70 6.41
C GLU A 35 1.94 -4.69 7.37
N LEU A 36 0.92 -5.09 8.13
CA LEU A 36 0.35 -4.31 9.23
C LEU A 36 1.32 -4.14 10.43
N TYR A 37 2.42 -4.91 10.47
CA TYR A 37 3.49 -4.80 11.47
C TYR A 37 4.61 -3.84 11.08
N ASN A 38 4.51 -3.16 9.92
CA ASN A 38 5.37 -2.00 9.70
C ASN A 38 5.04 -0.90 10.73
N PRO A 39 6.00 -0.03 11.08
CA PRO A 39 5.84 0.93 12.18
C PRO A 39 4.62 1.86 12.12
N SER A 40 4.20 2.33 10.94
CA SER A 40 2.98 3.15 10.79
C SER A 40 1.70 2.31 10.61
N GLY A 41 1.83 0.99 10.61
CA GLY A 41 0.72 0.04 10.55
C GLY A 41 0.34 -0.41 9.15
N SER A 42 1.18 -0.19 8.12
CA SER A 42 0.84 -0.63 6.77
C SER A 42 2.03 -0.83 5.82
N VAL A 43 1.77 -1.52 4.71
CA VAL A 43 2.68 -1.71 3.58
C VAL A 43 3.24 -0.42 2.97
N LYS A 44 2.58 0.73 3.21
CA LYS A 44 2.96 2.01 2.61
C LYS A 44 4.22 2.64 3.22
N ASP A 45 4.71 2.13 4.35
CA ASP A 45 6.00 2.55 4.91
C ASP A 45 7.14 2.28 3.94
N ARG A 46 7.11 1.12 3.27
CA ARG A 46 8.10 0.75 2.25
C ARG A 46 8.06 1.72 1.08
N THR A 47 6.86 1.97 0.55
CA THR A 47 6.64 2.89 -0.58
C THR A 47 7.09 4.31 -0.22
N GLY A 48 6.70 4.82 0.95
CA GLY A 48 7.10 6.15 1.42
C GLY A 48 8.61 6.29 1.53
N LEU A 49 9.30 5.32 2.14
CA LEU A 49 10.75 5.29 2.27
C LEU A 49 11.45 5.33 0.91
N TYR A 50 11.04 4.46 -0.01
CA TYR A 50 11.65 4.38 -1.34
C TYR A 50 11.42 5.61 -2.19
N MET A 51 10.21 6.17 -2.20
CA MET A 51 9.92 7.38 -2.99
C MET A 51 10.70 8.59 -2.48
N ILE A 52 10.86 8.75 -1.15
CA ILE A 52 11.65 9.83 -0.57
C ILE A 52 13.14 9.64 -0.90
N ASN A 53 13.69 8.44 -0.67
CA ASN A 53 15.10 8.16 -0.96
C ASN A 53 15.44 8.39 -2.45
N ASP A 54 14.56 7.97 -3.38
CA ASP A 54 14.75 8.24 -4.82
C ASP A 54 14.70 9.73 -5.14
N ALA A 55 13.73 10.46 -4.56
CA ALA A 55 13.62 11.90 -4.75
C ALA A 55 14.85 12.67 -4.23
N GLU A 56 15.41 12.25 -3.09
CA GLU A 56 16.67 12.76 -2.54
C GLU A 56 17.84 12.45 -3.49
N GLN A 57 17.99 11.18 -3.90
CA GLN A 57 19.09 10.73 -4.75
C GLN A 57 19.11 11.42 -6.11
N ARG A 58 17.93 11.70 -6.67
CA ARG A 58 17.77 12.41 -7.95
C ARG A 58 17.84 13.93 -7.82
N GLY A 59 17.98 14.46 -6.60
CA GLY A 59 18.01 15.90 -6.32
C GLY A 59 16.68 16.62 -6.54
N LEU A 60 15.57 15.87 -6.63
CA LEU A 60 14.21 16.42 -6.73
C LEU A 60 13.74 16.97 -5.39
N LEU A 61 14.07 16.27 -4.30
CA LEU A 61 13.78 16.70 -2.94
C LEU A 61 15.05 17.22 -2.27
N LYS A 62 15.15 18.54 -2.13
CA LYS A 62 16.29 19.22 -1.49
C LYS A 62 16.12 19.27 0.02
N GLN A 63 17.21 19.39 0.78
CA GLN A 63 17.17 19.61 2.23
C GLN A 63 16.31 20.84 2.56
N GLY A 64 15.39 20.71 3.52
CA GLY A 64 14.42 21.77 3.84
C GLY A 64 13.25 21.90 2.85
N GLY A 65 13.21 21.04 1.81
CA GLY A 65 12.17 21.03 0.79
C GLY A 65 10.79 20.65 1.33
N THR A 66 9.77 20.81 0.48
CA THR A 66 8.38 20.55 0.84
C THR A 66 7.79 19.40 0.03
N ILE A 67 7.15 18.45 0.70
CA ILE A 67 6.34 17.42 0.06
C ILE A 67 4.87 17.83 0.16
N VAL A 68 4.18 17.90 -0.97
CA VAL A 68 2.75 18.20 -1.05
C VAL A 68 2.04 17.03 -1.71
N GLU A 69 1.10 16.40 -1.00
CA GLU A 69 0.40 15.21 -1.46
C GLU A 69 -1.10 15.26 -1.20
N ALA A 70 -1.89 14.84 -2.19
CA ALA A 70 -3.33 14.68 -2.04
C ALA A 70 -3.62 13.25 -1.58
N THR A 71 -3.57 13.01 -0.27
CA THR A 71 -3.85 11.69 0.30
C THR A 71 -4.32 11.75 1.74
N ALA A 72 -5.31 10.93 2.07
CA ALA A 72 -5.84 10.75 3.43
C ALA A 72 -5.61 9.32 3.97
N GLY A 73 -4.87 8.51 3.21
CA GLY A 73 -4.71 7.09 3.45
C GLY A 73 -3.34 6.72 4.00
N ASN A 74 -3.08 5.42 3.96
CA ASN A 74 -1.83 4.84 4.45
C ASN A 74 -0.58 5.40 3.76
N THR A 75 -0.69 5.88 2.51
CA THR A 75 0.43 6.52 1.81
C THR A 75 0.89 7.79 2.51
N GLY A 76 -0.03 8.62 3.01
CA GLY A 76 0.32 9.79 3.80
C GLY A 76 1.09 9.43 5.07
N LEU A 77 0.63 8.40 5.78
CA LEU A 77 1.31 7.91 7.00
C LEU A 77 2.71 7.38 6.68
N GLY A 78 2.85 6.56 5.62
CA GLY A 78 4.15 6.03 5.21
C GLY A 78 5.13 7.13 4.78
N ILE A 79 4.66 8.16 4.07
CA ILE A 79 5.49 9.33 3.70
C ILE A 79 5.87 10.12 4.95
N ALA A 80 4.92 10.47 5.80
CA ALA A 80 5.15 11.24 7.01
C ALA A 80 6.18 10.53 7.92
N PHE A 81 6.00 9.23 8.11
CA PHE A 81 6.88 8.40 8.91
C PHE A 81 8.29 8.29 8.31
N ALA A 82 8.41 8.07 7.01
CA ALA A 82 9.71 7.98 6.33
C ALA A 82 10.47 9.32 6.35
N ALA A 83 9.77 10.45 6.32
CA ALA A 83 10.33 11.80 6.34
C ALA A 83 10.73 12.31 7.75
N LEU A 84 10.38 11.59 8.82
CA LEU A 84 10.71 11.99 10.19
C LEU A 84 12.21 12.28 10.35
N ASN A 85 12.53 13.41 10.98
CA ASN A 85 13.89 13.89 11.23
C ASN A 85 14.75 14.17 9.98
N ARG A 86 14.15 14.22 8.78
CA ARG A 86 14.86 14.60 7.53
C ARG A 86 14.78 16.09 7.19
N GLY A 87 14.06 16.87 8.01
CA GLY A 87 13.95 18.32 7.84
C GLY A 87 13.00 18.76 6.71
N TYR A 88 12.12 17.87 6.25
CA TYR A 88 11.10 18.22 5.24
C TYR A 88 9.86 18.81 5.87
N ARG A 89 9.29 19.81 5.19
CA ARG A 89 7.92 20.24 5.42
C ARG A 89 6.98 19.31 4.66
N ILE A 90 5.91 18.83 5.29
CA ILE A 90 4.98 17.90 4.66
C ILE A 90 3.58 18.47 4.75
N ILE A 91 2.89 18.56 3.62
CA ILE A 91 1.53 19.07 3.51
C ILE A 91 0.66 18.01 2.85
N PHE A 92 -0.30 17.48 3.59
CA PHE A 92 -1.32 16.59 3.05
C PHE A 92 -2.61 17.35 2.83
N VAL A 93 -3.15 17.24 1.62
CA VAL A 93 -4.45 17.79 1.27
C VAL A 93 -5.50 16.69 1.36
N VAL A 94 -6.47 16.85 2.26
CA VAL A 94 -7.41 15.79 2.66
C VAL A 94 -8.86 16.31 2.63
N PRO A 95 -9.77 15.71 1.85
CA PRO A 95 -11.18 16.10 1.91
C PRO A 95 -11.77 15.79 3.29
N THR A 96 -12.64 16.65 3.81
CA THR A 96 -13.24 16.51 5.16
C THR A 96 -14.05 15.23 5.38
N LYS A 97 -14.38 14.49 4.32
CA LYS A 97 -15.09 13.19 4.41
C LYS A 97 -14.22 12.01 4.87
N PHE A 98 -12.89 12.17 4.90
CA PHE A 98 -11.97 11.09 5.28
C PHE A 98 -11.68 11.06 6.79
N SER A 99 -11.32 9.88 7.30
CA SER A 99 -11.11 9.58 8.73
C SER A 99 -10.34 10.67 9.49
N ALA A 100 -10.95 11.15 10.58
CA ALA A 100 -10.35 12.12 11.48
C ALA A 100 -9.19 11.51 12.28
N GLU A 101 -9.25 10.21 12.54
CA GLU A 101 -8.21 9.44 13.23
C GLU A 101 -6.92 9.42 12.40
N LYS A 102 -7.02 9.10 11.10
CA LYS A 102 -5.86 9.13 10.17
C LYS A 102 -5.26 10.54 10.08
N GLN A 103 -6.09 11.58 9.99
CA GLN A 103 -5.60 12.97 9.99
C GLN A 103 -4.92 13.37 11.32
N SER A 104 -5.40 12.87 12.44
CA SER A 104 -4.80 13.11 13.76
C SER A 104 -3.42 12.46 13.85
N LEU A 105 -3.26 11.24 13.31
CA LEU A 105 -1.96 10.57 13.21
C LEU A 105 -0.99 11.34 12.30
N LEU A 106 -1.44 11.84 11.15
CA LEU A 106 -0.59 12.66 10.26
C LEU A 106 -0.07 13.91 10.98
N ARG A 107 -0.94 14.63 11.70
CA ARG A 107 -0.55 15.80 12.50
C ARG A 107 0.41 15.41 13.63
N ALA A 108 0.20 14.28 14.29
CA ALA A 108 1.09 13.77 15.33
C ALA A 108 2.49 13.42 14.79
N LEU A 109 2.59 13.01 13.52
CA LEU A 109 3.85 12.80 12.81
C LEU A 109 4.48 14.11 12.28
N GLY A 110 3.89 15.27 12.60
CA GLY A 110 4.43 16.59 12.24
C GLY A 110 4.01 17.08 10.85
N ALA A 111 3.06 16.41 10.18
CA ALA A 111 2.55 16.88 8.89
C ALA A 111 1.47 17.97 9.05
N GLU A 112 1.49 18.94 8.15
CA GLU A 112 0.39 19.88 7.96
C GLU A 112 -0.74 19.18 7.21
N VAL A 113 -1.97 19.29 7.72
CA VAL A 113 -3.15 18.73 7.06
C VAL A 113 -4.07 19.88 6.66
N ILE A 114 -4.21 20.08 5.35
CA ILE A 114 -5.10 21.08 4.76
C ILE A 114 -6.36 20.37 4.30
N ASN A 115 -7.51 20.80 4.82
CA ASN A 115 -8.78 20.20 4.45
C ASN A 115 -9.41 20.87 3.24
N THR A 116 -9.96 20.06 2.33
CA THR A 116 -10.80 20.52 1.21
C THR A 116 -12.26 20.11 1.43
N PRO A 117 -13.21 20.82 0.78
CA PRO A 117 -14.63 20.49 0.91
C PRO A 117 -14.95 19.05 0.49
N ARG A 118 -15.90 18.43 1.21
CA ARG A 118 -16.28 17.01 1.04
C ARG A 118 -16.79 16.71 -0.36
N GLU A 119 -17.59 17.61 -0.90
CA GLU A 119 -18.26 17.54 -2.19
C GLU A 119 -17.29 17.48 -3.37
N LEU A 120 -16.10 18.06 -3.23
CA LEU A 120 -15.07 18.03 -4.28
C LEU A 120 -14.27 16.72 -4.27
N GLY A 121 -14.39 15.92 -3.21
CA GLY A 121 -13.70 14.64 -3.08
C GLY A 121 -12.18 14.74 -3.33
N MET A 122 -11.59 13.65 -3.84
CA MET A 122 -10.16 13.61 -4.11
C MET A 122 -9.74 14.54 -5.25
N LEU A 123 -10.61 14.81 -6.23
CA LEU A 123 -10.32 15.77 -7.31
C LEU A 123 -10.05 17.18 -6.76
N GLY A 124 -10.85 17.63 -5.78
CA GLY A 124 -10.61 18.89 -5.09
C GLY A 124 -9.31 18.91 -4.29
N ALA A 125 -8.96 17.79 -3.64
CA ALA A 125 -7.69 17.67 -2.93
C ALA A 125 -6.49 17.72 -3.89
N VAL A 126 -6.56 17.05 -5.04
CA VAL A 126 -5.54 17.07 -6.09
C VAL A 126 -5.38 18.50 -6.64
N ALA A 127 -6.49 19.16 -6.98
CA ALA A 127 -6.44 20.53 -7.49
C ALA A 127 -5.78 21.50 -6.49
N LYS A 128 -6.11 21.38 -5.19
CA LYS A 128 -5.50 22.21 -4.16
C LYS A 128 -4.03 21.85 -3.91
N ALA A 129 -3.65 20.57 -4.00
CA ALA A 129 -2.25 20.16 -3.91
C ALA A 129 -1.41 20.75 -5.07
N GLU A 130 -1.92 20.75 -6.30
CA GLU A 130 -1.24 21.38 -7.44
C GLU A 130 -1.15 22.90 -7.30
N GLU A 131 -2.19 23.55 -6.78
CA GLU A 131 -2.15 24.98 -6.46
C GLU A 131 -1.04 25.32 -5.45
N LEU A 132 -0.94 24.52 -4.37
CA LEU A 132 0.11 24.68 -3.35
C LEU A 132 1.50 24.42 -3.94
N LYS A 133 1.64 23.42 -4.81
CA LYS A 133 2.91 23.14 -5.49
C LYS A 133 3.38 24.31 -6.35
N ALA A 134 2.45 24.97 -7.05
CA ALA A 134 2.77 26.15 -7.85
C ALA A 134 3.20 27.36 -7.00
N GLN A 135 2.76 27.44 -5.73
CA GLN A 135 3.05 28.55 -4.83
C GLN A 135 4.27 28.32 -3.94
N ILE A 136 4.60 27.07 -3.61
CA ILE A 136 5.70 26.71 -2.71
C ILE A 136 6.93 26.33 -3.55
N PRO A 137 8.00 27.16 -3.56
CA PRO A 137 9.22 26.86 -4.30
C PRO A 137 9.82 25.53 -3.87
N ASP A 138 10.40 24.80 -4.82
CA ASP A 138 11.06 23.50 -4.61
C ASP A 138 10.16 22.43 -3.94
N SER A 139 8.83 22.59 -4.03
CA SER A 139 7.90 21.57 -3.55
C SER A 139 7.68 20.48 -4.59
N ILE A 140 7.48 19.25 -4.12
CA ILE A 140 7.24 18.07 -4.96
C ILE A 140 6.00 17.30 -4.54
N SER A 141 5.47 16.50 -5.45
CA SER A 141 4.59 15.36 -5.16
C SER A 141 5.38 14.09 -5.46
N LEU A 142 5.15 13.04 -4.67
CA LEU A 142 5.78 11.74 -4.86
C LEU A 142 5.01 10.84 -5.83
N GLU A 143 3.78 11.21 -6.21
CA GLU A 143 3.00 10.61 -7.31
C GLU A 143 2.91 9.07 -7.25
N GLN A 144 2.38 8.51 -6.15
CA GLN A 144 2.39 7.06 -5.86
C GLN A 144 1.85 6.12 -6.97
N PHE A 145 1.01 6.64 -7.87
CA PHE A 145 0.41 5.88 -8.98
C PHE A 145 1.29 5.85 -10.24
N LYS A 146 2.35 6.66 -10.28
CA LYS A 146 3.29 6.79 -11.40
C LYS A 146 4.73 6.49 -11.03
N ASN A 147 5.10 6.83 -9.80
CA ASN A 147 6.47 6.73 -9.31
C ASN A 147 6.92 5.27 -9.22
N GLN A 148 7.85 4.87 -10.09
CA GLN A 148 8.35 3.49 -10.18
C GLN A 148 9.17 3.07 -8.96
N SER A 149 9.54 3.99 -8.07
CA SER A 149 10.09 3.66 -6.75
C SER A 149 9.08 2.92 -5.87
N ASN A 150 7.77 3.04 -6.15
CA ASN A 150 6.73 2.26 -5.48
C ASN A 150 6.83 0.75 -5.77
N PRO A 151 6.72 0.26 -7.02
CA PRO A 151 6.95 -1.16 -7.30
C PRO A 151 8.38 -1.61 -6.99
N LEU A 152 9.39 -0.74 -7.15
CA LEU A 152 10.77 -1.07 -6.80
C LEU A 152 10.92 -1.41 -5.31
N ALA A 153 10.27 -0.66 -4.42
CA ALA A 153 10.26 -0.94 -2.98
C ALA A 153 9.88 -2.40 -2.68
N HIS A 154 8.86 -2.89 -3.38
CA HIS A 154 8.34 -4.23 -3.19
C HIS A 154 9.15 -5.30 -3.93
N TYR A 155 9.77 -4.96 -5.06
CA TYR A 155 10.70 -5.85 -5.76
C TYR A 155 11.94 -6.13 -4.91
N GLU A 156 12.59 -5.07 -4.41
CA GLU A 156 13.85 -5.19 -3.66
C GLU A 156 13.68 -5.70 -2.23
N THR A 157 12.49 -5.51 -1.64
CA THR A 157 12.23 -5.92 -0.25
C THR A 157 11.12 -6.96 -0.15
N THR A 158 9.86 -6.61 -0.38
CA THR A 158 8.72 -7.48 -0.04
C THR A 158 8.75 -8.82 -0.77
N GLY A 159 8.97 -8.82 -2.09
CA GLY A 159 9.06 -10.04 -2.90
C GLY A 159 10.27 -10.89 -2.52
N LYS A 160 11.42 -10.25 -2.27
CA LYS A 160 12.63 -10.90 -1.76
C LYS A 160 12.42 -11.58 -0.42
N GLU A 161 11.87 -10.86 0.55
CA GLU A 161 11.59 -11.39 1.89
C GLU A 161 10.63 -12.59 1.85
N ILE A 162 9.60 -12.56 0.99
CA ILE A 162 8.67 -13.69 0.81
C ILE A 162 9.41 -14.89 0.19
N TYR A 163 10.18 -14.66 -0.88
CA TYR A 163 10.94 -15.71 -1.56
C TYR A 163 11.92 -16.40 -0.61
N GLU A 164 12.68 -15.63 0.15
CA GLU A 164 13.66 -16.15 1.12
C GLU A 164 12.97 -16.90 2.27
N ALA A 165 11.85 -16.39 2.80
CA ALA A 165 11.13 -17.04 3.89
C ALA A 165 10.47 -18.37 3.50
N LEU A 166 10.22 -18.59 2.21
CA LEU A 166 9.58 -19.81 1.68
C LEU A 166 10.54 -20.70 0.89
N ASP A 167 11.85 -20.41 0.90
CA ASP A 167 12.86 -21.11 0.11
C ASP A 167 12.48 -21.24 -1.38
N GLY A 168 11.84 -20.20 -1.94
CA GLY A 168 11.34 -20.18 -3.32
C GLY A 168 10.17 -21.13 -3.62
N LYS A 169 9.56 -21.78 -2.62
CA LYS A 169 8.41 -22.67 -2.79
C LYS A 169 7.11 -21.88 -2.82
N ILE A 170 6.83 -21.26 -3.96
CA ILE A 170 5.69 -20.37 -4.15
C ILE A 170 4.93 -20.77 -5.42
N ASP A 171 3.70 -21.24 -5.25
CA ASP A 171 2.83 -21.59 -6.37
C ASP A 171 1.93 -20.42 -6.77
N TYR A 172 1.39 -19.69 -5.78
CA TYR A 172 0.49 -18.56 -5.99
C TYR A 172 0.88 -17.38 -5.10
N VAL A 173 0.67 -16.17 -5.62
CA VAL A 173 0.70 -14.93 -4.87
C VAL A 173 -0.63 -14.23 -5.09
N VAL A 174 -1.39 -14.09 -3.99
CA VAL A 174 -2.68 -13.40 -3.99
C VAL A 174 -2.50 -12.03 -3.34
N ALA A 175 -2.86 -10.97 -4.06
CA ALA A 175 -2.79 -9.61 -3.54
C ALA A 175 -3.82 -8.71 -4.19
N GLY A 176 -4.38 -7.78 -3.42
CA GLY A 176 -5.14 -6.67 -3.99
C GLY A 176 -4.24 -5.55 -4.49
N ALA A 177 -4.76 -4.72 -5.39
CA ALA A 177 -4.03 -3.59 -5.96
C ALA A 177 -4.83 -2.29 -5.83
N GLY A 178 -4.21 -1.28 -5.23
CA GLY A 178 -4.62 0.13 -5.35
C GLY A 178 -3.72 0.79 -6.39
N SER A 179 -2.60 1.39 -5.96
CA SER A 179 -1.58 1.86 -6.91
C SER A 179 -0.89 0.74 -7.69
N GLY A 180 -1.06 -0.53 -7.32
CA GLY A 180 -0.46 -1.67 -8.01
C GLY A 180 1.01 -1.93 -7.71
N GLY A 181 1.73 -1.00 -7.08
CA GLY A 181 3.15 -1.17 -6.79
C GLY A 181 3.48 -2.43 -5.98
N THR A 182 2.68 -2.75 -4.95
CA THR A 182 2.85 -3.98 -4.16
C THR A 182 2.70 -5.24 -5.01
N TYR A 183 1.64 -5.30 -5.82
CA TYR A 183 1.37 -6.43 -6.70
C TYR A 183 2.50 -6.62 -7.73
N THR A 184 2.82 -5.54 -8.45
CA THR A 184 3.85 -5.51 -9.49
C THR A 184 5.23 -5.90 -8.94
N GLY A 185 5.67 -5.27 -7.86
CA GLY A 185 7.02 -5.50 -7.33
C GLY A 185 7.22 -6.92 -6.81
N ILE A 186 6.24 -7.43 -6.05
CA ILE A 186 6.28 -8.81 -5.54
C ILE A 186 6.33 -9.80 -6.69
N LEU A 187 5.42 -9.67 -7.66
CA LEU A 187 5.33 -10.65 -8.75
C LEU A 187 6.49 -10.57 -9.74
N ARG A 188 7.05 -9.39 -10.02
CA ARG A 188 8.28 -9.29 -10.84
C ARG A 188 9.40 -10.10 -10.18
N TYR A 189 9.64 -9.87 -8.88
CA TYR A 189 10.72 -10.56 -8.18
C TYR A 189 10.52 -12.09 -8.16
N ILE A 190 9.28 -12.52 -7.85
CA ILE A 190 8.95 -13.94 -7.72
C ILE A 190 8.97 -14.63 -9.08
N LYS A 191 8.32 -14.09 -10.11
CA LYS A 191 8.23 -14.74 -11.45
C LYS A 191 9.58 -14.84 -12.17
N GLU A 192 10.51 -13.91 -11.93
CA GLU A 192 11.90 -14.04 -12.42
C GLU A 192 12.62 -15.27 -11.87
N ARG A 193 12.28 -15.71 -10.66
CA ARG A 193 12.96 -16.81 -9.94
C ARG A 193 12.15 -18.09 -9.89
N VAL A 194 10.84 -17.98 -9.94
CA VAL A 194 9.86 -19.07 -9.95
C VAL A 194 8.89 -18.82 -11.11
N PRO A 195 9.29 -19.09 -12.37
CA PRO A 195 8.45 -18.75 -13.54
C PRO A 195 7.08 -19.45 -13.58
N SER A 196 6.93 -20.55 -12.81
CA SER A 196 5.66 -21.26 -12.67
C SER A 196 4.67 -20.58 -11.71
N ALA A 197 5.14 -19.66 -10.85
CA ALA A 197 4.30 -18.99 -9.86
C ALA A 197 3.21 -18.15 -10.54
N LYS A 198 2.02 -18.17 -9.96
CA LYS A 198 0.82 -17.50 -10.48
C LYS A 198 0.44 -16.27 -9.68
N GLY A 199 0.10 -15.20 -10.39
CA GLY A 199 -0.41 -13.96 -9.82
C GLY A 199 -1.94 -13.95 -9.79
N VAL A 200 -2.54 -13.76 -8.61
CA VAL A 200 -3.99 -13.62 -8.44
C VAL A 200 -4.31 -12.23 -7.92
N LEU A 201 -5.00 -11.45 -8.73
CA LEU A 201 -5.49 -10.12 -8.35
C LEU A 201 -6.81 -10.26 -7.58
N ALA A 202 -6.79 -9.91 -6.30
CA ALA A 202 -8.00 -9.76 -5.49
C ALA A 202 -8.59 -8.36 -5.73
N ASP A 203 -9.66 -8.28 -6.52
CA ASP A 203 -10.22 -7.01 -7.01
C ASP A 203 -11.65 -6.81 -6.51
N PRO A 204 -12.00 -5.66 -5.92
CA PRO A 204 -13.36 -5.40 -5.47
C PRO A 204 -14.40 -5.50 -6.60
N VAL A 205 -15.57 -6.07 -6.32
CA VAL A 205 -16.75 -5.84 -7.18
C VAL A 205 -17.04 -4.33 -7.22
N GLY A 206 -17.09 -3.76 -8.43
CA GLY A 206 -17.17 -2.30 -8.65
C GLY A 206 -15.86 -1.63 -9.07
N SER A 207 -14.72 -2.29 -8.87
CA SER A 207 -13.45 -1.93 -9.52
C SER A 207 -13.45 -2.39 -10.97
N THR A 208 -12.83 -1.63 -11.88
CA THR A 208 -12.67 -2.00 -13.30
C THR A 208 -11.28 -2.58 -13.60
N MET A 209 -10.37 -2.58 -12.62
CA MET A 209 -8.97 -3.00 -12.79
C MET A 209 -8.84 -4.46 -13.26
N GLY A 210 -9.60 -5.36 -12.64
CA GLY A 210 -9.72 -6.77 -13.04
C GLY A 210 -10.85 -7.04 -14.04
N GLY A 211 -11.39 -6.00 -14.68
CA GLY A 211 -12.63 -6.04 -15.46
C GLY A 211 -13.90 -5.90 -14.61
N GLY A 212 -15.04 -5.88 -15.29
CA GLY A 212 -16.36 -5.62 -14.70
C GLY A 212 -16.83 -4.18 -14.89
N GLU A 213 -17.91 -3.81 -14.21
CA GLU A 213 -18.52 -2.47 -14.27
C GLU A 213 -18.14 -1.65 -13.04
N HIS A 214 -18.01 -0.33 -13.24
CA HIS A 214 -17.72 0.61 -12.16
C HIS A 214 -18.92 0.71 -11.20
N SER A 215 -18.68 0.54 -9.90
CA SER A 215 -19.66 0.82 -8.84
C SER A 215 -18.96 1.16 -7.53
N ASP A 216 -19.71 1.76 -6.61
CA ASP A 216 -19.23 2.02 -5.25
C ASP A 216 -19.07 0.73 -4.44
N TYR A 217 -18.08 0.71 -3.54
CA TYR A 217 -17.80 -0.37 -2.58
C TYR A 217 -17.13 0.19 -1.32
N ASN A 218 -17.15 -0.58 -0.23
CA ASN A 218 -16.64 -0.19 1.09
C ASN A 218 -15.26 -0.78 1.41
N ILE A 219 -14.75 -1.75 0.62
CA ILE A 219 -13.36 -2.21 0.74
C ILE A 219 -12.39 -1.02 0.57
N GLU A 220 -11.49 -0.82 1.54
CA GLU A 220 -10.54 0.30 1.52
C GLU A 220 -9.15 -0.12 1.04
N GLY A 221 -8.59 0.67 0.12
CA GLY A 221 -7.16 0.65 -0.25
C GLY A 221 -6.80 -0.17 -1.49
N ILE A 222 -7.75 -0.90 -2.07
CA ILE A 222 -7.60 -1.67 -3.31
C ILE A 222 -8.80 -1.41 -4.23
N GLY A 223 -8.65 -1.75 -5.51
CA GLY A 223 -9.61 -1.44 -6.57
C GLY A 223 -9.48 -0.01 -7.09
N ASN A 224 -9.76 0.21 -8.38
CA ASN A 224 -9.83 1.51 -9.03
C ASN A 224 -10.71 1.43 -10.29
N ASP A 225 -11.08 2.60 -10.82
CA ASP A 225 -11.69 2.78 -12.12
C ASP A 225 -10.66 3.03 -13.25
N PHE A 226 -9.36 2.90 -12.95
CA PHE A 226 -8.24 3.05 -13.88
C PHE A 226 -7.08 2.07 -13.54
N ILE A 227 -6.17 1.89 -14.49
CA ILE A 227 -4.90 1.16 -14.28
C ILE A 227 -3.79 2.17 -14.02
N ALA A 228 -3.14 2.10 -12.86
CA ALA A 228 -2.00 2.95 -12.51
C ALA A 228 -0.75 2.57 -13.32
N GLU A 229 0.15 3.52 -13.61
CA GLU A 229 1.42 3.23 -14.32
C GLU A 229 2.37 2.34 -13.49
N THR A 230 2.15 2.26 -12.18
CA THR A 230 2.85 1.33 -11.27
C THR A 230 2.24 -0.07 -11.23
N MET A 231 1.12 -0.30 -11.92
CA MET A 231 0.45 -1.61 -12.04
C MET A 231 0.81 -2.28 -13.37
N ASP A 232 1.43 -3.47 -13.31
CA ASP A 232 1.76 -4.28 -14.48
C ASP A 232 0.76 -5.43 -14.61
N MET A 233 -0.27 -5.22 -15.42
CA MET A 233 -1.34 -6.19 -15.62
C MET A 233 -0.87 -7.47 -16.33
N SER A 234 0.30 -7.46 -17.00
CA SER A 234 0.84 -8.67 -17.64
C SER A 234 1.26 -9.74 -16.62
N LEU A 235 1.41 -9.36 -15.35
CA LEU A 235 1.74 -10.27 -14.26
C LEU A 235 0.51 -10.97 -13.66
N VAL A 236 -0.70 -10.56 -14.03
CA VAL A 236 -1.96 -11.14 -13.51
C VAL A 236 -2.30 -12.39 -14.32
N ASP A 237 -2.30 -13.57 -13.69
CA ASP A 237 -2.78 -14.81 -14.30
C ASP A 237 -4.28 -14.99 -14.09
N GLN A 238 -4.80 -14.54 -12.95
CA GLN A 238 -6.22 -14.66 -12.58
C GLN A 238 -6.70 -13.44 -11.82
N VAL A 239 -7.96 -13.07 -12.04
CA VAL A 239 -8.68 -12.07 -11.24
C VAL A 239 -9.75 -12.78 -10.45
N ILE A 240 -9.82 -12.52 -9.15
CA ILE A 240 -10.93 -12.92 -8.29
C ILE A 240 -11.65 -11.64 -7.84
N LYS A 241 -12.93 -11.54 -8.19
CA LYS A 241 -13.78 -10.44 -7.76
C LYS A 241 -14.30 -10.73 -6.35
N VAL A 242 -14.12 -9.79 -5.42
CA VAL A 242 -14.54 -9.94 -4.02
C VAL A 242 -15.50 -8.81 -3.66
N ASN A 243 -16.65 -9.14 -3.09
CA ASN A 243 -17.61 -8.13 -2.64
C ASN A 243 -17.33 -7.69 -1.19
N ASP A 244 -17.98 -6.60 -0.76
CA ASP A 244 -17.80 -6.06 0.59
C ASP A 244 -18.07 -7.11 1.69
N THR A 245 -19.19 -7.84 1.60
CA THR A 245 -19.57 -8.83 2.61
C THR A 245 -18.47 -9.88 2.79
N GLU A 246 -17.98 -10.46 1.69
CA GLU A 246 -16.89 -11.45 1.70
C GLU A 246 -15.63 -10.89 2.35
N ALA A 247 -15.23 -9.68 1.97
CA ALA A 247 -14.03 -9.04 2.51
C ALA A 247 -14.15 -8.76 4.02
N PHE A 248 -15.27 -8.18 4.48
CA PHE A 248 -15.47 -7.85 5.89
C PHE A 248 -15.65 -9.10 6.76
N GLU A 249 -16.37 -10.11 6.28
CA GLU A 249 -16.52 -11.38 7.01
C GLU A 249 -15.19 -12.12 7.12
N THR A 250 -14.41 -12.17 6.04
CA THR A 250 -13.09 -12.82 6.05
C THR A 250 -12.09 -12.08 6.93
N ALA A 251 -12.14 -10.73 6.97
CA ALA A 251 -11.33 -9.96 7.92
C ALA A 251 -11.67 -10.29 9.38
N ARG A 252 -12.96 -10.46 9.71
CA ARG A 252 -13.40 -10.90 11.05
C ARG A 252 -12.96 -12.33 11.34
N LEU A 253 -12.99 -13.21 10.33
CA LEU A 253 -12.55 -14.59 10.47
C LEU A 253 -11.05 -14.68 10.76
N LEU A 254 -10.22 -13.91 10.05
CA LEU A 254 -8.78 -13.79 10.32
C LEU A 254 -8.52 -13.37 11.78
N ALA A 255 -9.25 -12.37 12.28
CA ALA A 255 -9.12 -11.94 13.66
C ALA A 255 -9.55 -13.06 14.64
N ALA A 256 -10.69 -13.70 14.40
CA ALA A 256 -11.26 -14.69 15.30
C ALA A 256 -10.51 -16.03 15.33
N LYS A 257 -9.86 -16.41 14.23
CA LYS A 257 -9.22 -17.74 14.06
C LYS A 257 -7.70 -17.69 14.13
N GLU A 258 -7.09 -16.60 13.67
CA GLU A 258 -5.64 -16.47 13.55
C GLU A 258 -5.07 -15.36 14.44
N GLY A 259 -5.92 -14.56 15.09
CA GLY A 259 -5.48 -13.40 15.88
C GLY A 259 -4.96 -12.25 15.04
N VAL A 260 -5.19 -12.27 13.71
CA VAL A 260 -4.73 -11.25 12.77
C VAL A 260 -5.80 -10.16 12.64
N ILE A 261 -5.59 -9.02 13.31
CA ILE A 261 -6.50 -7.87 13.26
C ILE A 261 -6.13 -7.00 12.06
N ALA A 262 -6.69 -7.31 10.89
CA ALA A 262 -6.37 -6.64 9.63
C ALA A 262 -7.57 -5.87 9.04
N GLY A 263 -7.29 -5.02 8.05
CA GLY A 263 -8.31 -4.21 7.37
C GLY A 263 -9.13 -4.98 6.32
N SER A 264 -10.14 -4.33 5.74
CA SER A 264 -11.04 -4.93 4.75
C SER A 264 -10.31 -5.40 3.49
N SER A 265 -9.28 -4.69 3.02
CA SER A 265 -8.46 -5.15 1.88
C SER A 265 -7.63 -6.41 2.18
N SER A 266 -7.23 -6.65 3.43
CA SER A 266 -6.60 -7.92 3.83
C SER A 266 -7.63 -9.05 3.86
N GLY A 267 -8.85 -8.76 4.30
CA GLY A 267 -9.97 -9.69 4.19
C GLY A 267 -10.30 -10.02 2.75
N ALA A 268 -10.29 -9.04 1.84
CA ALA A 268 -10.50 -9.26 0.41
C ALA A 268 -9.40 -10.12 -0.22
N ALA A 269 -8.13 -9.85 0.11
CA ALA A 269 -7.01 -10.67 -0.36
C ALA A 269 -7.13 -12.12 0.13
N MET A 270 -7.59 -12.33 1.37
CA MET A 270 -7.79 -13.67 1.92
C MET A 270 -9.04 -14.37 1.35
N ALA A 271 -10.11 -13.63 1.05
CA ALA A 271 -11.32 -14.20 0.44
C ALA A 271 -11.08 -14.69 -1.00
N ALA A 272 -10.01 -14.20 -1.63
CA ALA A 272 -9.57 -14.65 -2.95
C ALA A 272 -8.61 -15.86 -2.93
N VAL A 273 -8.29 -16.39 -1.74
CA VAL A 273 -7.50 -17.63 -1.53
C VAL A 273 -8.45 -18.81 -1.38
#